data_AF-A0A481YMR8-F1
#
_entry.id   AF-A0A481YMR8-F1
#
_cell.length_a   1.000
_cell.length_b   1.000
_cell.length_c   1.000
_cell.angle_alpha   90.00
_cell.angle_beta   90.00
_cell.angle_gamma   90.00
#
_symmetry.space_group_name_H-M   'P 1'
#
loop_
_entity.id
_entity.type
_entity.pdbx_description
1 polymer ?
#
loop_
_entity_poly.entity_id
_entity_poly.type
_entity_poly.pdbx_seq_one_letter_code
_entity_poly.pdbx_strand_id
1 'polypeptide(L)' 'NMEILDNALTPQIKSSLAPIQNKINNFILQVNTNPNNMRLPMHITSHEEEHK' A
#
# COMPACT_ATOMS: atom_id res chain seq x y z
N ASN A 1 14.11 -24.91 -5.42
CA ASN A 1 12.68 -24.91 -5.02
C ASN A 1 12.19 -23.70 -4.23
N MET A 2 13.01 -22.67 -3.95
CA MET A 2 12.51 -21.44 -3.32
C MET A 2 11.58 -20.63 -4.23
N GLU A 3 11.82 -20.64 -5.54
CA GLU A 3 10.97 -19.96 -6.54
C GLU A 3 9.54 -20.55 -6.59
N ILE A 4 9.40 -21.87 -6.44
CA ILE A 4 8.09 -22.54 -6.38
C ILE A 4 7.33 -22.13 -5.11
N LEU A 5 8.05 -22.06 -3.99
CA LEU A 5 7.48 -21.62 -2.72
C LEU A 5 7.04 -20.15 -2.80
N ASP A 6 7.87 -19.29 -3.39
CA ASP A 6 7.56 -17.87 -3.58
C ASP A 6 6.33 -17.68 -4.47
N ASN A 7 6.27 -18.38 -5.61
CA ASN A 7 5.12 -18.35 -6.52
C ASN A 7 3.82 -18.85 -5.88
N ALA A 8 3.90 -19.80 -4.93
CA ALA A 8 2.74 -20.32 -4.22
C ALA A 8 2.22 -19.36 -3.13
N LEU A 9 3.13 -18.67 -2.42
CA LEU A 9 2.78 -17.84 -1.26
C LEU A 9 2.53 -16.38 -1.63
N THR A 10 3.24 -15.83 -2.61
CA THR A 10 3.14 -14.43 -3.02
C THR A 10 1.70 -14.00 -3.35
N PRO A 11 0.88 -14.77 -4.09
CA PRO A 11 -0.51 -14.40 -4.35
C PRO A 11 -1.35 -14.29 -3.08
N GLN A 12 -1.18 -15.21 -2.12
CA GLN A 12 -1.93 -15.20 -0.86
C GLN A 12 -1.50 -14.05 0.05
N ILE A 13 -0.19 -13.76 0.09
CA ILE A 13 0.36 -12.62 0.84
C ILE A 13 -0.17 -11.30 0.25
N LYS A 14 -0.12 -11.14 -1.07
CA LYS A 14 -0.68 -9.96 -1.76
C LYS A 14 -2.18 -9.81 -1.49
N SER A 15 -2.95 -10.90 -1.59
CA SER A 15 -4.39 -10.90 -1.31
C SER A 15 -4.69 -10.50 0.14
N SER A 16 -3.88 -10.98 1.09
CA SER A 16 -4.04 -10.67 2.52
C SER A 16 -3.68 -9.23 2.87
N LEU A 17 -2.71 -8.64 2.16
CA LEU A 17 -2.25 -7.27 2.40
C LEU A 17 -3.08 -6.20 1.65
N ALA A 18 -3.69 -6.55 0.52
CA ALA A 18 -4.47 -5.60 -0.29
C ALA A 18 -5.56 -4.84 0.50
N PRO A 19 -6.33 -5.46 1.43
CA PRO A 19 -7.31 -4.73 2.24
C PRO A 19 -6.68 -3.68 3.17
N ILE A 20 -5.48 -3.96 3.71
CA ILE A 20 -4.74 -3.03 4.57
C ILE A 20 -4.28 -1.85 3.73
N GLN A 21 -3.71 -2.13 2.56
CA GLN A 21 -3.28 -1.12 1.60
C GLN A 21 -4.44 -0.19 1.20
N ASN A 22 -5.60 -0.76 0.91
CA ASN A 22 -6.79 0.01 0.56
C ASN A 22 -7.26 0.92 1.70
N LYS A 23 -7.22 0.47 2.96
CA LYS A 23 -7.58 1.30 4.12
C LYS A 23 -6.63 2.48 4.28
N ILE A 24 -5.33 2.26 4.10
CA ILE A 24 -4.31 3.31 4.16
C ILE A 24 -4.54 4.33 3.05
N ASN A 25 -4.73 3.88 1.80
CA ASN A 25 -5.00 4.76 0.67
C ASN A 25 -6.26 5.61 0.87
N ASN A 26 -7.33 5.00 1.39
CA ASN A 26 -8.58 5.71 1.68
C ASN A 26 -8.39 6.78 2.76
N PHE A 27 -7.64 6.47 3.82
CA PHE A 27 -7.30 7.45 4.86
C PHE A 27 -6.51 8.62 4.28
N ILE A 28 -5.46 8.34 3.50
CA ILE A 28 -4.62 9.36 2.85
C ILE A 28 -5.49 10.27 1.96
N LEU A 29 -6.39 9.69 1.17
CA LEU A 29 -7.31 10.45 0.33
C LEU A 29 -8.20 11.37 1.16
N GLN A 30 -8.80 10.87 2.24
CA GLN A 30 -9.67 11.66 3.12
C GLN A 30 -8.91 12.81 3.80
N VAL A 31 -7.69 12.54 4.27
CA VAL A 31 -6.86 13.58 4.91
C VAL A 31 -6.48 14.66 3.90
N ASN A 32 -6.02 14.27 2.71
CA ASN A 32 -5.50 15.21 1.71
C ASN A 32 -6.58 15.99 0.97
N THR A 33 -7.83 15.51 0.95
CA THR A 33 -8.97 16.22 0.32
C THR A 33 -9.65 17.21 1.27
N ASN A 34 -9.38 17.13 2.58
CA ASN A 34 -9.92 18.07 3.55
C ASN A 34 -9.02 19.33 3.64
N PRO A 35 -9.53 20.52 3.29
CA PRO A 35 -8.75 21.77 3.27
C PRO A 35 -8.31 22.24 4.67
N ASN A 36 -8.94 21.73 5.74
CA ASN A 36 -8.59 22.06 7.11
C ASN A 36 -7.47 21.16 7.67
N ASN A 37 -7.11 20.09 6.97
CA ASN A 37 -6.07 19.18 7.41
C ASN A 37 -4.72 19.57 6.83
N MET A 38 -3.65 19.30 7.58
CA MET A 38 -2.31 19.33 7.02
C MET A 38 -2.16 18.14 6.07
N ARG A 39 -1.78 18.44 4.82
CA ARG A 39 -1.56 17.42 3.79
C ARG A 39 -0.42 16.50 4.21
N LEU A 40 -0.61 15.19 4.03
CA LEU A 40 0.43 14.21 4.35
C LEU A 40 1.63 14.38 3.39
N PRO A 41 2.87 14.20 3.89
CA PRO A 41 4.07 14.26 3.06
C PRO A 41 4.03 13.27 1.89
N MET A 42 4.55 13.68 0.73
CA MET A 42 4.48 12.86 -0.48
C MET A 42 5.11 11.47 -0.30
N HIS A 43 6.22 11.33 0.43
CA HIS A 43 6.88 10.04 0.67
C HIS A 43 6.03 9.02 1.44
N ILE A 44 4.94 9.44 2.10
CA ILE A 44 3.97 8.54 2.75
C ILE A 44 2.84 8.17 1.78
N THR A 45 2.60 9.02 0.78
CA THR A 45 1.49 8.90 -0.18
C THR A 45 1.91 8.32 -1.53
N SER A 46 3.20 8.38 -1.85
CA SER A 46 3.83 7.69 -2.97
C SER A 46 4.13 6.28 -2.52
N HIS A 47 3.23 5.33 -2.81
CA HIS A 47 3.65 3.93 -2.88
C HIS A 47 4.53 3.79 -4.12
N GLU A 48 5.78 4.23 -4.06
CA GLU A 48 6.78 3.74 -4.99
C GLU A 48 7.07 2.29 -4.60
N GLU A 49 6.79 1.37 -5.52
CA GLU A 49 7.25 -0.01 -5.41
C GLU A 49 8.78 0.01 -5.31
N GLU A 50 9.32 -0.08 -4.09
CA GLU A 50 10.73 -0.40 -3.87
C GLU A 50 10.97 -1.85 -4.30
N HIS A 51 11.04 -2.09 -5.60
CA HIS A 51 11.62 -3.28 -6.20
C HIS A 51 12.37 -2.88 -7.47
N LYS A 52 13.60 -2.40 -7.29
CA LYS A 52 14.65 -2.52 -8.30
C LYS A 52 15.54 -3.71 -7.96
#